data_AF-A0A4R1K0N6-F1
#
_entry.id   AF-A0A4R1K0N6-F1
#
_cell.length_a   1.000
_cell.length_b   1.000
_cell.length_c   1.000
_cell.angle_alpha   90.00
_cell.angle_beta   90.00
_cell.angle_gamma   90.00
#
_symmetry.space_group_name_H-M   'P 1'
#
loop_
_entity.id
_entity.type
_entity.pdbx_description
1 polymer ?
#
loop_
_entity_poly.entity_id
_entity_poly.type
_entity_poly.pdbx_seq_one_letter_code
_entity_poly.pdbx_strand_id
1 'polypeptide(L)'
;MNKLLLTLMFVSFFNVNAQNPVQQFNFDGNTSNSDKTISFLGSSTFANDRNGVANGAIRLTNKFLQTVVGDLPQDNKPRTISVWVKFNAITSVNYIFGYGSPINTQYFGLVQQAATGSTSDLSLAGWGTTNNVIVATPLAKGVWYQYSVTYDGTTSKIYRNGELLKSSDAIVRATKGYILKLGQMNTALGINADVDDLKIYNVAMTDEQVMESYNSSKPATTEGENSLTVKKGTANVKTDGKNASEGNVIAKKVEVFSQGKKIIRNNTTNISDLPEGTYLLKITNGQN
;
A
#
# COMPACT_ATOMS: atom_id res chain seq x y z
N MET A 1 -14.81 14.86 56.45
CA MET A 1 -14.06 15.29 55.24
C MET A 1 -14.27 14.23 54.17
N ASN A 2 -15.17 14.48 53.22
CA ASN A 2 -15.50 13.51 52.16
C ASN A 2 -14.45 13.61 51.06
N LYS A 3 -13.71 12.52 50.81
CA LYS A 3 -12.74 12.44 49.72
C LYS A 3 -13.50 12.17 48.42
N LEU A 4 -13.51 13.15 47.53
CA LEU A 4 -14.05 13.02 46.18
C LEU A 4 -13.07 12.16 45.35
N LEU A 5 -13.53 10.99 44.91
CA LEU A 5 -12.75 10.12 44.02
C LEU A 5 -12.89 10.65 42.59
N LEU A 6 -11.81 11.17 42.01
CA LEU A 6 -11.79 11.67 40.64
C LEU A 6 -11.44 10.52 39.69
N THR A 7 -12.44 9.95 39.04
CA THR A 7 -12.24 8.95 37.99
C THR A 7 -11.87 9.64 36.68
N LEU A 8 -10.61 9.52 36.26
CA LEU A 8 -10.13 10.04 34.98
C LEU A 8 -10.45 9.01 33.88
N MET A 9 -11.52 9.20 33.12
CA MET A 9 -11.78 8.41 31.90
C MET A 9 -10.79 8.85 30.80
N PHE A 10 -9.87 7.96 30.45
CA PHE A 10 -9.08 8.09 29.22
C PHE A 10 -9.99 7.68 28.04
N VAL A 11 -10.52 8.65 27.31
CA VAL A 11 -11.17 8.39 26.01
C VAL A 11 -10.08 8.35 24.95
N SER A 12 -9.68 7.14 24.56
CA SER A 12 -8.83 6.94 23.39
C SER A 12 -9.68 7.11 22.13
N PHE A 13 -9.58 8.27 21.48
CA PHE A 13 -10.11 8.45 20.13
C PHE A 13 -9.19 7.74 19.14
N PHE A 14 -9.55 6.51 18.75
CA PHE A 14 -9.08 5.96 17.49
C PHE A 14 -9.77 6.74 16.39
N ASN A 15 -9.08 7.71 15.77
CA ASN A 15 -9.58 8.35 14.56
C ASN A 15 -9.43 7.36 13.39
N VAL A 16 -10.31 6.36 13.33
CA VAL A 16 -10.46 5.53 12.13
C VAL A 16 -11.37 6.30 11.16
N ASN A 17 -10.82 7.32 10.50
CA ASN A 17 -11.49 7.91 9.34
C ASN A 17 -11.11 7.09 8.11
N ALA A 18 -11.60 5.85 8.05
CA ALA A 18 -11.59 5.09 6.81
C ALA A 18 -12.54 5.82 5.83
N GLN A 19 -11.97 6.44 4.81
CA GLN A 19 -12.76 7.02 3.73
C GLN A 19 -13.41 5.88 2.96
N ASN A 20 -14.72 5.99 2.70
CA ASN A 20 -15.41 5.03 1.85
C ASN A 20 -15.15 5.40 0.38
N PRO A 21 -14.77 4.43 -0.47
CA PRO A 21 -14.67 4.69 -1.89
C PRO A 21 -16.04 5.03 -2.46
N VAL A 22 -16.08 5.96 -3.42
CA VAL A 22 -17.30 6.22 -4.22
C VAL A 22 -17.57 5.09 -5.18
N GLN A 23 -16.52 4.37 -5.60
CA GLN A 23 -16.63 3.16 -6.43
C GLN A 23 -15.53 2.18 -6.03
N GLN A 24 -15.90 0.90 -5.92
CA GLN A 24 -15.00 -0.18 -5.59
C GLN A 24 -15.29 -1.38 -6.47
N PHE A 25 -14.25 -1.95 -7.09
CA PHE A 25 -14.30 -3.16 -7.89
C PHE A 25 -13.31 -4.17 -7.31
N ASN A 26 -13.82 -5.18 -6.60
CA ASN A 26 -12.98 -6.21 -5.97
C ASN A 26 -12.50 -7.27 -6.97
N PHE A 27 -13.19 -7.42 -8.10
CA PHE A 27 -12.87 -8.42 -9.11
C PHE A 27 -13.00 -9.90 -8.67
N ASP A 28 -13.78 -10.15 -7.61
CA ASP A 28 -14.10 -11.48 -7.08
C ASP A 28 -15.06 -12.26 -7.99
N GLY A 29 -14.50 -12.92 -9.01
CA GLY A 29 -15.24 -13.76 -9.97
C GLY A 29 -16.18 -12.98 -10.90
N ASN A 30 -16.13 -11.65 -10.88
CA ASN A 30 -16.92 -10.78 -11.75
C ASN A 30 -16.19 -9.45 -12.00
N THR A 31 -16.73 -8.60 -12.88
CA THR A 31 -16.15 -7.29 -13.23
C THR A 31 -17.01 -6.11 -12.79
N SER A 32 -17.95 -6.35 -11.87
CA SER A 32 -18.88 -5.37 -11.34
C SER A 32 -18.30 -4.64 -10.13
N ASN A 33 -18.80 -3.43 -9.86
CA ASN A 33 -18.54 -2.75 -8.59
C ASN A 33 -19.24 -3.49 -7.43
N SER A 34 -18.91 -3.14 -6.19
CA SER A 34 -19.44 -3.76 -4.97
C SER A 34 -20.98 -3.79 -4.91
N ASP A 35 -21.62 -2.74 -5.42
CA ASP A 35 -23.09 -2.61 -5.44
C ASP A 35 -23.74 -3.30 -6.66
N LYS A 36 -22.93 -3.85 -7.57
CA LYS A 36 -23.35 -4.54 -8.81
C LYS A 36 -24.16 -3.66 -9.77
N THR A 37 -23.97 -2.35 -9.71
CA THR A 37 -24.66 -1.36 -10.55
C THR A 37 -23.85 -0.98 -11.80
N ILE A 38 -22.53 -1.08 -11.74
CA ILE A 38 -21.61 -0.74 -12.83
C ILE A 38 -20.71 -1.95 -13.09
N SER A 39 -20.52 -2.31 -14.35
CA SER A 39 -19.61 -3.40 -14.74
C SER A 39 -18.67 -2.98 -15.84
N PHE A 40 -17.43 -3.46 -15.76
CA PHE A 40 -16.49 -3.34 -16.86
C PHE A 40 -16.91 -4.20 -18.06
N LEU A 41 -16.88 -3.56 -19.23
CA LEU A 41 -17.07 -4.16 -20.55
C LEU A 41 -15.71 -4.45 -21.17
N GLY A 42 -15.66 -5.51 -21.98
CA GLY A 42 -14.45 -5.99 -22.64
C GLY A 42 -14.20 -7.46 -22.32
N SER A 43 -12.95 -7.91 -22.48
CA SER A 43 -12.59 -9.30 -22.21
C SER A 43 -11.43 -9.38 -21.23
N SER A 44 -11.63 -10.11 -20.14
CA SER A 44 -10.62 -10.51 -19.18
C SER A 44 -10.72 -12.02 -18.93
N THR A 45 -9.71 -12.58 -18.27
CA THR A 45 -9.83 -13.87 -17.58
C THR A 45 -9.70 -13.63 -16.08
N PHE A 46 -9.95 -14.64 -15.25
CA PHE A 46 -9.72 -14.53 -13.80
C PHE A 46 -8.39 -15.21 -13.41
N ALA A 47 -7.82 -14.75 -12.31
CA ALA A 47 -6.60 -15.26 -11.71
C ALA A 47 -6.74 -15.29 -10.18
N ASN A 48 -5.78 -15.89 -9.49
CA ASN A 48 -5.72 -15.80 -8.03
C ASN A 48 -5.41 -14.35 -7.64
N ASP A 49 -6.08 -13.87 -6.59
CA ASP A 49 -5.79 -12.58 -5.97
C ASP A 49 -4.45 -12.60 -5.23
N ARG A 50 -4.16 -11.50 -4.53
CA ARG A 50 -2.98 -11.35 -3.67
C ARG A 50 -2.98 -12.25 -2.43
N ASN A 51 -4.13 -12.76 -2.01
CA ASN A 51 -4.29 -13.68 -0.88
C ASN A 51 -4.31 -15.16 -1.32
N GLY A 52 -4.21 -15.44 -2.62
CA GLY A 52 -4.27 -16.78 -3.20
C GLY A 52 -5.68 -17.31 -3.44
N VAL A 53 -6.72 -16.48 -3.26
CA VAL A 53 -8.12 -16.81 -3.54
C VAL A 53 -8.31 -16.95 -5.05
N ALA A 54 -8.77 -18.13 -5.47
CA ALA A 54 -9.04 -18.40 -6.87
C ALA A 54 -10.11 -17.46 -7.43
N ASN A 55 -9.85 -16.92 -8.62
CA ASN A 55 -10.70 -15.94 -9.30
C ASN A 55 -10.93 -14.61 -8.55
N GLY A 56 -10.13 -14.29 -7.54
CA GLY A 56 -10.23 -13.01 -6.82
C GLY A 56 -9.55 -11.84 -7.53
N ALA A 57 -9.01 -12.02 -8.74
CA ALA A 57 -8.46 -10.93 -9.54
C ALA A 57 -8.80 -11.12 -11.02
N ILE A 58 -8.87 -10.03 -11.77
CA ILE A 58 -8.89 -10.09 -13.24
C ILE A 58 -7.46 -10.16 -13.79
N ARG A 59 -7.30 -10.86 -14.91
CA ARG A 59 -6.08 -10.88 -15.71
C ARG A 59 -6.33 -10.24 -17.06
N LEU A 60 -5.45 -9.31 -17.41
CA LEU A 60 -5.41 -8.65 -18.72
C LEU A 60 -4.08 -8.97 -19.38
N THR A 61 -4.13 -9.56 -20.58
CA THR A 61 -2.96 -9.87 -21.41
C THR A 61 -3.17 -9.29 -22.79
N ASN A 62 -2.61 -8.11 -23.02
CA ASN A 62 -2.84 -7.27 -24.19
C ASN A 62 -4.34 -7.09 -24.49
N LYS A 63 -5.12 -6.84 -23.43
CA LYS A 63 -6.56 -6.60 -23.45
C LYS A 63 -6.87 -5.40 -22.59
N PHE A 64 -8.04 -4.80 -22.81
CA PHE A 64 -8.53 -3.70 -22.01
C PHE A 64 -9.94 -3.97 -21.51
N LEU A 65 -10.29 -3.28 -20.44
CA LEU A 65 -11.64 -3.15 -19.94
C LEU A 65 -12.01 -1.68 -19.89
N GLN A 66 -13.28 -1.36 -20.09
CA GLN A 66 -13.78 -0.01 -19.89
C GLN A 66 -15.18 0.02 -19.30
N THR A 67 -15.52 1.09 -18.59
CA THR A 67 -16.88 1.32 -18.11
C THR A 67 -17.16 2.80 -17.92
N VAL A 68 -18.45 3.15 -17.87
CA VAL A 68 -18.89 4.51 -17.59
C VAL A 68 -19.14 4.62 -16.09
N VAL A 69 -18.43 5.54 -15.44
CA VAL A 69 -18.54 5.81 -14.02
C VAL A 69 -18.91 7.27 -13.82
N GLY A 70 -20.18 7.53 -13.46
CA GLY A 70 -20.69 8.89 -13.27
C GLY A 70 -19.98 9.65 -12.14
N ASP A 71 -19.54 8.94 -11.10
CA ASP A 71 -18.91 9.52 -9.91
C ASP A 71 -17.40 9.78 -10.05
N LEU A 72 -16.83 9.63 -11.27
CA LEU A 72 -15.43 9.96 -11.49
C LEU A 72 -15.18 11.45 -11.23
N PRO A 73 -14.19 11.80 -10.38
CA PRO A 73 -13.86 13.20 -10.13
C PRO A 73 -13.46 13.93 -11.41
N GLN A 74 -14.23 14.96 -11.76
CA GLN A 74 -14.02 15.81 -12.94
C GLN A 74 -13.29 17.11 -12.58
N ASP A 75 -12.73 17.76 -13.60
CA ASP A 75 -12.01 19.02 -13.50
C ASP A 75 -10.97 18.97 -12.37
N ASN A 76 -10.72 20.09 -11.70
CA ASN A 76 -9.70 20.18 -10.67
C ASN A 76 -10.10 19.61 -9.29
N LYS A 77 -11.19 18.82 -9.16
CA LYS A 77 -11.78 18.37 -7.87
C LYS A 77 -11.10 17.17 -7.19
N PRO A 78 -10.67 17.25 -5.92
CA PRO A 78 -9.78 16.27 -5.28
C PRO A 78 -10.15 14.79 -5.50
N ARG A 79 -9.13 13.93 -5.56
CA ARG A 79 -9.33 12.50 -5.82
C ARG A 79 -8.24 11.59 -5.28
N THR A 80 -8.59 10.33 -5.11
CA THR A 80 -7.65 9.22 -4.94
C THR A 80 -8.08 8.04 -5.79
N ILE A 81 -7.15 7.38 -6.47
CA ILE A 81 -7.38 6.06 -7.08
C ILE A 81 -6.36 5.10 -6.49
N SER A 82 -6.83 3.98 -5.97
CA SER A 82 -6.00 2.90 -5.43
C SER A 82 -6.31 1.60 -6.16
N VAL A 83 -5.29 0.78 -6.43
CA VAL A 83 -5.44 -0.50 -7.13
C VAL A 83 -4.28 -1.44 -6.80
N TRP A 84 -4.58 -2.73 -6.69
CA TRP A 84 -3.57 -3.78 -6.62
C TRP A 84 -3.23 -4.30 -8.02
N VAL A 85 -1.94 -4.45 -8.30
CA VAL A 85 -1.45 -4.90 -9.61
C VAL A 85 -0.28 -5.86 -9.45
N LYS A 86 -0.33 -7.00 -10.16
CA LYS A 86 0.82 -7.90 -10.35
C LYS A 86 1.18 -7.98 -11.82
N PHE A 87 2.33 -7.45 -12.19
CA PHE A 87 2.78 -7.48 -13.59
C PHE A 87 3.30 -8.87 -13.97
N ASN A 88 2.73 -9.45 -15.01
CA ASN A 88 3.14 -10.72 -15.61
C ASN A 88 4.17 -10.51 -16.73
N ALA A 89 4.32 -9.29 -17.25
CA ALA A 89 5.43 -8.86 -18.10
C ALA A 89 5.81 -7.41 -17.79
N ILE A 90 7.12 -7.14 -17.74
CA ILE A 90 7.67 -5.82 -17.39
C ILE A 90 8.55 -5.23 -18.49
N THR A 91 8.83 -5.96 -19.58
CA THR A 91 9.63 -5.49 -20.71
C THR A 91 8.80 -4.70 -21.74
N SER A 92 7.58 -4.34 -21.38
CA SER A 92 6.65 -3.56 -22.20
C SER A 92 5.86 -2.64 -21.30
N VAL A 93 5.29 -1.58 -21.88
CA VAL A 93 4.42 -0.66 -21.15
C VAL A 93 3.17 -1.36 -20.62
N ASN A 94 2.75 -0.98 -19.43
CA ASN A 94 1.53 -1.41 -18.78
C ASN A 94 0.67 -0.18 -18.42
N TYR A 95 -0.42 0.04 -19.15
CA TYR A 95 -1.42 1.06 -18.86
C TYR A 95 -2.36 0.55 -17.76
N ILE A 96 -2.10 0.90 -16.50
CA ILE A 96 -2.79 0.31 -15.35
C ILE A 96 -4.25 0.74 -15.32
N PHE A 97 -4.48 2.05 -15.25
CA PHE A 97 -5.80 2.65 -15.35
C PHE A 97 -5.71 4.04 -15.96
N GLY A 98 -6.83 4.55 -16.45
CA GLY A 98 -6.99 5.98 -16.67
C GLY A 98 -8.35 6.36 -17.20
N TYR A 99 -8.66 7.64 -17.05
CA TYR A 99 -9.86 8.28 -17.58
C TYR A 99 -9.54 9.70 -18.01
N GLY A 100 -10.42 10.30 -18.79
CA GLY A 100 -10.24 11.64 -19.32
C GLY A 100 -10.06 11.69 -20.83
N SER A 101 -9.59 12.83 -21.34
CA SER A 101 -9.42 13.08 -22.77
C SER A 101 -7.94 13.24 -23.16
N PRO A 102 -7.57 13.01 -24.42
CA PRO A 102 -6.21 13.21 -24.92
C PRO A 102 -5.88 14.69 -25.15
N ILE A 103 -6.13 15.52 -24.13
CA ILE A 103 -5.86 16.96 -24.12
C ILE A 103 -5.02 17.25 -22.88
N ASN A 104 -4.05 18.16 -23.00
CA ASN A 104 -3.16 18.55 -21.90
C ASN A 104 -3.96 18.83 -20.62
N THR A 105 -3.52 18.23 -19.51
CA THR A 105 -4.14 18.27 -18.16
C THR A 105 -5.49 17.56 -18.02
N GLN A 106 -6.11 17.09 -19.11
CA GLN A 106 -7.46 16.50 -19.09
C GLN A 106 -7.48 14.98 -18.98
N TYR A 107 -6.32 14.33 -18.85
CA TYR A 107 -6.20 12.91 -18.58
C TYR A 107 -5.73 12.69 -17.13
N PHE A 108 -6.19 11.61 -16.52
CA PHE A 108 -5.71 11.13 -15.23
C PHE A 108 -5.59 9.61 -15.29
N GLY A 109 -4.36 9.11 -15.34
CA GLY A 109 -4.11 7.69 -15.43
C GLY A 109 -2.70 7.31 -14.99
N LEU A 110 -2.52 6.06 -14.61
CA LEU A 110 -1.25 5.52 -14.14
C LEU A 110 -0.69 4.55 -15.16
N VAL A 111 0.57 4.77 -15.54
CA VAL A 111 1.28 3.96 -16.53
C VAL A 111 2.60 3.50 -15.91
N GLN A 112 2.87 2.21 -15.99
CA GLN A 112 4.18 1.64 -15.69
C GLN A 112 4.89 1.37 -17.01
N GLN A 113 6.03 2.00 -17.24
CA GLN A 113 6.79 1.84 -18.48
C GLN A 113 7.49 0.47 -18.55
N ALA A 114 8.07 0.16 -19.71
CA ALA A 114 8.97 -0.98 -19.82
C ALA A 114 10.17 -0.80 -18.87
N ALA A 115 10.53 -1.85 -18.15
CA ALA A 115 11.71 -1.87 -17.29
C ALA A 115 12.98 -1.86 -18.14
N THR A 116 13.93 -1.02 -17.73
CA THR A 116 15.29 -0.98 -18.28
C THR A 116 16.23 -1.46 -17.17
N GLY A 117 16.53 -2.76 -17.16
CA GLY A 117 17.19 -3.40 -16.01
C GLY A 117 16.20 -3.68 -14.89
N SER A 118 16.53 -3.30 -13.64
CA SER A 118 15.70 -3.54 -12.46
C SER A 118 14.70 -2.42 -12.16
N THR A 119 14.79 -1.29 -12.85
CA THR A 119 13.94 -0.11 -12.64
C THR A 119 13.02 0.15 -13.82
N SER A 120 11.90 0.80 -13.54
CA SER A 120 10.96 1.29 -14.55
C SER A 120 10.35 2.61 -14.09
N ASP A 121 10.04 3.47 -15.05
CA ASP A 121 9.31 4.71 -14.80
C ASP A 121 7.84 4.42 -14.51
N LEU A 122 7.37 4.91 -13.37
CA LEU A 122 5.96 5.00 -13.02
C LEU A 122 5.50 6.44 -13.29
N SER A 123 4.50 6.58 -14.16
CA SER A 123 4.01 7.87 -14.64
C SER A 123 2.54 8.06 -14.31
N LEU A 124 2.22 9.03 -13.46
CA LEU A 124 0.88 9.60 -13.36
C LEU A 124 0.70 10.60 -14.52
N ALA A 125 0.02 10.13 -15.56
CA ALA A 125 -0.14 10.82 -16.82
C ALA A 125 -1.24 11.89 -16.75
N GLY A 126 -0.88 13.11 -17.18
CA GLY A 126 -1.79 14.25 -17.35
C GLY A 126 -2.16 14.55 -18.81
N TRP A 127 -1.65 13.73 -19.73
CA TRP A 127 -1.53 14.00 -21.16
C TRP A 127 -0.59 15.16 -21.50
N GLY A 128 0.36 14.92 -22.40
CA GLY A 128 1.49 15.84 -22.66
C GLY A 128 2.63 15.64 -21.65
N THR A 129 3.87 15.65 -22.14
CA THR A 129 5.07 15.31 -21.35
C THR A 129 5.26 16.18 -20.10
N THR A 130 4.96 17.48 -20.20
CA THR A 130 5.07 18.43 -19.08
C THR A 130 3.99 18.26 -18.00
N ASN A 131 2.93 17.50 -18.29
CA ASN A 131 1.82 17.27 -17.36
C ASN A 131 1.90 15.90 -16.67
N ASN A 132 2.98 15.15 -16.90
CA ASN A 132 3.19 13.85 -16.27
C ASN A 132 4.00 14.02 -14.98
N VAL A 133 3.65 13.26 -13.94
CA VAL A 133 4.49 13.10 -12.74
C VAL A 133 5.16 11.74 -12.85
N ILE A 134 6.47 11.73 -12.96
CA ILE A 134 7.26 10.53 -13.23
C ILE A 134 8.19 10.25 -12.06
N VAL A 135 8.30 8.98 -11.68
CA VAL A 135 9.27 8.48 -10.71
C VAL A 135 9.84 7.14 -11.19
N ALA A 136 11.16 7.03 -11.26
CA ALA A 136 11.84 5.78 -11.50
C ALA A 136 11.80 4.93 -10.22
N THR A 137 11.39 3.67 -10.32
CA THR A 137 11.29 2.78 -9.15
C THR A 137 11.63 1.34 -9.53
N PRO A 138 12.20 0.53 -8.61
CA PRO A 138 12.44 -0.89 -8.87
C PRO A 138 11.14 -1.62 -9.23
N LEU A 139 11.19 -2.52 -10.20
CA LEU A 139 10.01 -3.26 -10.65
C LEU A 139 10.35 -4.75 -10.82
N ALA A 140 9.62 -5.60 -10.12
CA ALA A 140 9.74 -7.05 -10.24
C ALA A 140 8.50 -7.65 -10.89
N LYS A 141 8.71 -8.61 -11.80
CA LYS A 141 7.64 -9.42 -12.39
C LYS A 141 7.09 -10.39 -11.33
N GLY A 142 5.78 -10.60 -11.34
CA GLY A 142 5.10 -11.59 -10.48
C GLY A 142 4.91 -11.12 -9.03
N VAL A 143 5.23 -9.87 -8.71
CA VAL A 143 5.02 -9.27 -7.38
C VAL A 143 3.77 -8.40 -7.40
N TRP A 144 2.92 -8.54 -6.39
CA TRP A 144 1.79 -7.65 -6.15
C TRP A 144 2.27 -6.32 -5.56
N TYR A 145 1.80 -5.22 -6.14
CA TYR A 145 1.99 -3.87 -5.64
C TYR A 145 0.63 -3.21 -5.46
N GLN A 146 0.42 -2.51 -4.35
CA GLN A 146 -0.67 -1.54 -4.26
C GLN A 146 -0.15 -0.20 -4.77
N TYR A 147 -0.80 0.36 -5.78
CA TYR A 147 -0.57 1.73 -6.21
C TYR A 147 -1.70 2.60 -5.72
N SER A 148 -1.35 3.75 -5.14
CA SER A 148 -2.30 4.80 -4.82
C SER A 148 -1.80 6.11 -5.43
N VAL A 149 -2.69 6.85 -6.07
CA VAL A 149 -2.38 8.22 -6.53
C VAL A 149 -3.40 9.17 -5.94
N THR A 150 -2.93 10.26 -5.37
CA THR A 150 -3.79 11.30 -4.77
C THR A 150 -3.58 12.62 -5.48
N TYR A 151 -4.63 13.43 -5.55
CA TYR A 151 -4.52 14.80 -6.03
C TYR A 151 -5.52 15.68 -5.29
N ASP A 152 -5.04 16.66 -4.52
CA ASP A 152 -5.85 17.52 -3.65
C ASP A 152 -6.44 18.76 -4.34
N GLY A 153 -6.18 18.92 -5.65
CA GLY A 153 -6.50 20.14 -6.42
C GLY A 153 -5.28 21.02 -6.68
N THR A 154 -4.14 20.71 -6.06
CA THR A 154 -2.87 21.41 -6.26
C THR A 154 -1.67 20.47 -6.38
N THR A 155 -1.61 19.42 -5.55
CA THR A 155 -0.46 18.54 -5.40
C THR A 155 -0.84 17.11 -5.77
N SER A 156 -0.12 16.55 -6.75
CA SER A 156 -0.25 15.14 -7.12
C SER A 156 0.77 14.31 -6.36
N LYS A 157 0.35 13.20 -5.75
CA LYS A 157 1.26 12.24 -5.10
C LYS A 157 1.09 10.84 -5.68
N ILE A 158 2.19 10.10 -5.75
CA ILE A 158 2.24 8.69 -6.17
C ILE A 158 2.81 7.88 -5.01
N TYR A 159 2.09 6.83 -4.64
CA TYR A 159 2.47 5.91 -3.59
C TYR A 159 2.53 4.48 -4.13
N ARG A 160 3.38 3.67 -3.51
CA ARG A 160 3.39 2.23 -3.71
C ARG A 160 3.54 1.54 -2.37
N ASN A 161 2.69 0.55 -2.10
CA ASN A 161 2.68 -0.21 -0.86
C ASN A 161 2.61 0.68 0.39
N GLY A 162 1.74 1.70 0.35
CA GLY A 162 1.59 2.68 1.43
C GLY A 162 2.64 3.79 1.46
N GLU A 163 3.80 3.61 0.82
CA GLU A 163 4.92 4.56 0.88
C GLU A 163 4.84 5.61 -0.24
N LEU A 164 5.16 6.87 0.10
CA LEU A 164 5.23 7.97 -0.85
C LEU A 164 6.48 7.83 -1.75
N LEU A 165 6.27 7.71 -3.07
CA LEU A 165 7.35 7.70 -4.05
C LEU A 165 7.65 9.09 -4.60
N LYS A 166 6.61 9.90 -4.83
CA LYS A 166 6.75 11.22 -5.44
C LYS A 166 5.62 12.14 -5.03
N SER A 167 5.98 13.40 -4.74
CA SER A 167 5.07 14.54 -4.64
C SER A 167 5.43 15.55 -5.73
N SER A 168 4.42 16.14 -6.36
CA SER A 168 4.60 17.18 -7.37
C SER A 168 3.50 18.22 -7.27
N ASP A 169 3.91 19.46 -7.07
CA ASP A 169 3.02 20.61 -7.02
C ASP A 169 2.82 21.21 -8.43
N ALA A 170 1.89 22.17 -8.53
CA ALA A 170 1.70 23.05 -9.69
C ALA A 170 1.31 22.37 -11.03
N ILE A 171 0.89 21.11 -11.02
CA ILE A 171 0.27 20.46 -12.18
C ILE A 171 -1.24 20.43 -11.96
N VAL A 172 -1.97 21.26 -12.72
CA VAL A 172 -3.44 21.24 -12.75
C VAL A 172 -3.90 19.91 -13.36
N ARG A 173 -4.89 19.26 -12.74
CA ARG A 173 -5.57 18.09 -13.34
C ARG A 173 -6.98 18.48 -13.70
N ALA A 174 -7.18 19.10 -14.86
CA ALA A 174 -8.50 19.49 -15.36
C ALA A 174 -9.18 18.32 -16.10
N THR A 175 -9.27 17.15 -15.43
CA THR A 175 -9.68 15.88 -16.06
C THR A 175 -11.10 15.95 -16.62
N LYS A 176 -11.31 15.46 -17.86
CA LYS A 176 -12.63 15.47 -18.51
C LYS A 176 -12.98 14.14 -19.17
N GLY A 177 -13.99 13.47 -18.63
CA GLY A 177 -14.54 12.23 -19.17
C GLY A 177 -14.96 11.25 -18.08
N TYR A 178 -15.93 10.39 -18.41
CA TYR A 178 -16.51 9.42 -17.47
C TYR A 178 -16.17 7.96 -17.82
N ILE A 179 -15.35 7.74 -18.84
CA ILE A 179 -14.94 6.39 -19.26
C ILE A 179 -13.66 6.03 -18.51
N LEU A 180 -13.78 5.15 -17.54
CA LEU A 180 -12.64 4.52 -16.87
C LEU A 180 -12.15 3.35 -17.71
N LYS A 181 -10.84 3.29 -17.95
CA LYS A 181 -10.20 2.22 -18.70
C LYS A 181 -9.14 1.53 -17.83
N LEU A 182 -9.00 0.22 -18.02
CA LEU A 182 -7.88 -0.60 -17.56
C LEU A 182 -7.19 -1.20 -18.77
N GLY A 183 -5.86 -1.23 -18.81
CA GLY A 183 -5.09 -1.84 -19.89
C GLY A 183 -4.90 -1.00 -21.15
N GLN A 184 -5.49 0.20 -21.22
CA GLN A 184 -5.42 1.07 -22.39
C GLN A 184 -5.33 2.55 -21.99
N MET A 185 -4.45 3.29 -22.66
CA MET A 185 -4.38 4.76 -22.60
C MET A 185 -4.75 5.34 -23.97
N ASN A 186 -5.83 6.12 -24.03
CA ASN A 186 -6.44 6.57 -25.29
C ASN A 186 -6.74 5.38 -26.24
N THR A 187 -5.97 5.23 -27.32
CA THR A 187 -6.02 4.12 -28.29
C THR A 187 -4.87 3.12 -28.12
N ALA A 188 -3.85 3.47 -27.33
CA ALA A 188 -2.69 2.62 -27.09
C ALA A 188 -3.04 1.52 -26.09
N LEU A 189 -2.98 0.27 -26.56
CA LEU A 189 -3.24 -0.94 -25.80
C LEU A 189 -1.92 -1.54 -25.32
N GLY A 190 -1.86 -1.95 -24.06
CA GLY A 190 -0.63 -2.50 -23.50
C GLY A 190 -0.75 -2.74 -22.02
N ILE A 191 -0.96 -4.00 -21.65
CA ILE A 191 -0.83 -4.48 -20.27
C ILE A 191 -0.65 -5.99 -20.27
N ASN A 192 0.16 -6.51 -19.37
CA ASN A 192 0.14 -7.91 -19.02
C ASN A 192 0.23 -8.03 -17.50
N ALA A 193 -0.93 -8.04 -16.84
CA ALA A 193 -1.02 -7.97 -15.39
C ALA A 193 -2.29 -8.63 -14.84
N ASP A 194 -2.21 -9.02 -13.58
CA ASP A 194 -3.36 -9.31 -12.74
C ASP A 194 -3.71 -8.02 -11.97
N VAL A 195 -4.99 -7.67 -11.90
CA VAL A 195 -5.51 -6.44 -11.30
C VAL A 195 -6.63 -6.78 -10.33
N ASP A 196 -6.60 -6.14 -9.17
CA ASP A 196 -7.43 -6.44 -8.02
C ASP A 196 -7.75 -5.15 -7.24
N ASP A 197 -8.88 -5.13 -6.53
CA ASP A 197 -9.25 -4.11 -5.54
C ASP A 197 -9.09 -2.65 -6.02
N LEU A 198 -9.70 -2.33 -7.16
CA LEU A 198 -9.73 -0.96 -7.68
C LEU A 198 -10.72 -0.10 -6.88
N LYS A 199 -10.22 0.95 -6.25
CA LYS A 199 -10.99 1.87 -5.41
C LYS A 199 -10.82 3.32 -5.88
N ILE A 200 -11.92 4.05 -5.94
CA ILE A 200 -11.98 5.45 -6.37
C ILE A 200 -12.57 6.28 -5.24
N TYR A 201 -11.94 7.40 -4.94
CA TYR A 201 -12.36 8.34 -3.92
C TYR A 201 -12.46 9.75 -4.51
N ASN A 202 -13.45 10.52 -4.05
CA ASN A 202 -13.65 11.93 -4.39
C ASN A 202 -12.93 12.88 -3.41
N VAL A 203 -11.94 12.35 -2.68
CA VAL A 203 -11.08 13.07 -1.74
C VAL A 203 -9.62 12.67 -1.99
N ALA A 204 -8.68 13.56 -1.69
CA ALA A 204 -7.28 13.22 -1.64
C ALA A 204 -6.97 12.61 -0.26
N MET A 205 -6.58 11.33 -0.24
CA MET A 205 -6.18 10.66 1.00
C MET A 205 -4.85 11.22 1.50
N THR A 206 -4.69 11.30 2.82
CA THR A 206 -3.41 11.65 3.44
C THR A 206 -2.41 10.51 3.35
N ASP A 207 -1.14 10.78 3.63
CA ASP A 207 -0.08 9.77 3.64
C ASP A 207 -0.41 8.64 4.63
N GLU A 208 -0.96 8.98 5.80
CA GLU A 208 -1.39 8.02 6.82
C GLU A 208 -2.58 7.18 6.35
N GLN A 209 -3.57 7.80 5.69
CA GLN A 209 -4.73 7.08 5.15
C GLN A 209 -4.33 6.11 4.04
N VAL A 210 -3.37 6.49 3.19
CA VAL A 210 -2.83 5.60 2.15
C VAL A 210 -2.08 4.42 2.78
N MET A 211 -1.24 4.69 3.79
CA MET A 211 -0.54 3.63 4.53
C MET A 211 -1.50 2.67 5.23
N GLU A 212 -2.55 3.19 5.87
CA GLU A 212 -3.59 2.38 6.51
C GLU A 212 -4.35 1.52 5.49
N SER A 213 -4.69 2.09 4.33
CA SER A 213 -5.32 1.35 3.22
C SER A 213 -4.42 0.23 2.70
N TYR A 214 -3.10 0.41 2.70
CA TYR A 214 -2.15 -0.66 2.38
C TYR A 214 -2.12 -1.74 3.47
N ASN A 215 -1.91 -1.34 4.73
CA ASN A 215 -1.77 -2.29 5.84
C ASN A 215 -3.02 -3.14 6.06
N SER A 216 -4.20 -2.57 5.87
CA SER A 216 -5.48 -3.28 5.99
C SER A 216 -5.77 -4.25 4.83
N SER A 217 -5.03 -4.15 3.71
CA SER A 217 -5.29 -4.95 2.51
C SER A 217 -4.12 -5.81 2.05
N LYS A 218 -2.90 -5.62 2.59
CA LYS A 218 -1.74 -6.43 2.25
C LYS A 218 -1.97 -7.91 2.64
N PRO A 219 -1.44 -8.88 1.87
CA PRO A 219 -1.52 -10.29 2.25
C PRO A 219 -0.92 -10.51 3.64
N ALA A 220 -1.56 -11.35 4.45
CA ALA A 220 -0.97 -11.77 5.71
C ALA A 220 0.35 -12.49 5.44
N THR A 221 1.43 -12.07 6.09
CA THR A 221 2.71 -12.78 6.04
C THR A 221 2.50 -14.15 6.68
N THR A 222 2.43 -15.19 5.88
CA THR A 222 2.67 -16.54 6.38
C THR A 222 4.18 -16.68 6.51
N GLU A 223 4.72 -16.21 7.63
CA GLU A 223 6.03 -16.72 8.05
C GLU A 223 5.83 -18.21 8.29
N GLY A 224 6.26 -19.02 7.32
CA GLY A 224 6.49 -20.42 7.56
C GLY A 224 7.46 -20.49 8.74
N GLU A 225 6.99 -21.01 9.87
CA GLU A 225 7.87 -21.59 10.86
C GLU A 225 8.71 -22.66 10.15
N ASN A 226 9.87 -22.26 9.66
CA ASN A 226 11.02 -23.16 9.64
C ASN A 226 11.42 -23.37 11.10
N SER A 227 10.56 -24.11 11.81
CA SER A 227 10.91 -24.78 13.04
C SER A 227 12.00 -25.77 12.65
N LEU A 228 13.25 -25.37 12.88
CA LEU A 228 14.36 -26.29 12.96
C LEU A 228 14.00 -27.28 14.07
N THR A 229 13.41 -28.40 13.67
CA THR A 229 13.25 -29.57 14.52
C THR A 229 14.66 -30.10 14.81
N VAL A 230 15.29 -29.53 15.83
CA VAL A 230 16.45 -30.16 16.47
C VAL A 230 15.92 -31.44 17.09
N LYS A 231 16.10 -32.54 16.36
CA LYS A 231 15.95 -33.90 16.89
C LYS A 231 16.76 -33.97 18.18
N LYS A 232 16.06 -34.31 19.26
CA LYS A 232 16.61 -34.59 20.59
C LYS A 232 17.57 -35.77 20.50
N GLY A 233 18.83 -35.48 20.16
CA GLY A 233 19.95 -36.40 20.29
C GLY A 233 20.44 -36.35 21.73
N THR A 234 20.21 -37.43 22.47
CA THR A 234 20.81 -37.69 23.77
C THR A 234 22.33 -37.72 23.64
N ALA A 235 23.02 -36.75 24.25
CA ALA A 235 24.45 -36.84 24.52
C ALA A 235 24.72 -36.29 25.93
N ASN A 236 25.08 -37.22 26.82
CA ASN A 236 25.64 -36.94 28.14
C ASN A 236 26.91 -36.10 27.98
N VAL A 237 27.00 -34.96 28.68
CA VAL A 237 28.28 -34.30 28.93
C VAL A 237 28.43 -34.07 30.43
N LYS A 238 29.45 -34.75 30.96
CA LYS A 238 29.96 -34.62 32.32
C LYS A 238 30.55 -33.23 32.53
N THR A 239 30.38 -32.75 33.76
CA THR A 239 31.07 -31.60 34.36
C THR A 239 32.58 -31.74 34.26
N ASP A 240 33.27 -30.68 33.83
CA ASP A 240 34.52 -30.26 34.48
C ASP A 240 34.80 -28.77 34.26
N GLY A 241 35.18 -28.09 35.34
CA GLY A 241 35.24 -26.63 35.43
C GLY A 241 36.50 -26.01 34.83
N LYS A 242 36.37 -24.74 34.43
CA LYS A 242 37.44 -23.73 34.48
C LYS A 242 36.87 -22.32 34.33
N ASN A 243 37.08 -21.50 35.35
CA ASN A 243 36.83 -20.06 35.36
C ASN A 243 37.79 -19.35 34.40
N ALA A 244 37.28 -18.39 33.63
CA ALA A 244 38.05 -17.24 33.15
C ALA A 244 37.16 -16.05 32.77
N SER A 245 37.38 -14.95 33.48
CA SER A 245 37.28 -13.55 33.03
C SER A 245 35.89 -12.91 32.88
N GLU A 246 35.45 -12.25 33.96
CA GLU A 246 34.45 -11.18 33.96
C GLU A 246 34.81 -10.08 32.95
N GLY A 247 34.17 -10.11 31.77
CA GLY A 247 33.99 -8.92 30.95
C GLY A 247 32.81 -8.13 31.52
N ASN A 248 33.08 -6.92 32.00
CA ASN A 248 32.11 -6.02 32.62
C ASN A 248 30.93 -5.75 31.66
N VAL A 249 29.84 -6.53 31.76
CA VAL A 249 28.62 -6.29 30.98
C VAL A 249 27.94 -5.09 31.61
N ILE A 250 28.18 -3.91 31.05
CA ILE A 250 27.41 -2.71 31.41
C ILE A 250 25.95 -3.01 31.09
N ALA A 251 25.13 -3.21 32.13
CA ALA A 251 23.71 -3.41 31.98
C ALA A 251 23.12 -2.19 31.25
N LYS A 252 22.59 -2.41 30.03
CA LYS A 252 21.91 -1.37 29.27
C LYS A 252 20.45 -1.32 29.71
N LYS A 253 20.00 -0.14 30.13
CA LYS A 253 18.59 0.14 30.37
C LYS A 253 17.95 0.50 29.03
N VAL A 254 16.93 -0.24 28.65
CA VAL A 254 16.12 0.03 27.46
C VAL A 254 14.77 0.58 27.91
N GLU A 255 14.41 1.75 27.42
CA GLU A 255 13.11 2.38 27.66
C GLU A 255 12.37 2.49 26.33
N VAL A 256 11.12 2.02 26.29
CA VAL A 256 10.26 2.04 25.10
C VAL A 256 9.29 3.20 25.18
N PHE A 257 9.12 3.94 24.09
CA PHE A 257 8.20 5.07 23.97
C PHE A 257 7.23 4.85 22.81
N SER A 258 5.97 5.26 23.01
CA SER A 258 4.96 5.36 21.96
C SER A 258 4.29 6.73 22.04
N GLN A 259 4.12 7.40 20.90
CA GLN A 259 3.51 8.74 20.82
C GLN A 259 4.12 9.76 21.82
N GLY A 260 5.44 9.70 22.02
CA GLY A 260 6.16 10.59 22.95
C GLY A 260 6.03 10.23 24.44
N LYS A 261 5.29 9.17 24.80
CA LYS A 261 5.12 8.72 26.20
C LYS A 261 5.88 7.42 26.45
N LYS A 262 6.54 7.33 27.60
CA LYS A 262 7.24 6.12 28.05
C LYS A 262 6.23 5.02 28.39
N ILE A 263 6.42 3.83 27.84
CA ILE A 263 5.65 2.63 28.17
C ILE A 263 6.32 1.98 29.39
N ILE A 264 5.69 2.08 30.56
CA ILE A 264 6.23 1.50 31.80
C ILE A 264 5.60 0.13 32.01
N ARG A 265 6.40 -0.92 31.85
CA ARG A 265 6.15 -2.25 32.44
C ARG A 265 7.44 -2.69 33.12
N ASN A 266 7.30 -3.25 34.32
CA ASN A 266 8.41 -3.56 35.23
C ASN A 266 9.46 -4.48 34.57
N ASN A 267 10.70 -4.31 35.02
CA ASN A 267 11.94 -4.93 34.56
C ASN A 267 11.76 -6.28 33.83
N THR A 268 12.25 -6.29 32.58
CA THR A 268 12.19 -7.34 31.55
C THR A 268 10.83 -7.49 30.86
N THR A 269 10.51 -6.59 29.94
CA THR A 269 9.48 -6.84 28.92
C THR A 269 10.16 -7.07 27.58
N ASN A 270 9.82 -8.20 26.97
CA ASN A 270 10.34 -8.61 25.69
C ASN A 270 9.70 -7.71 24.62
N ILE A 271 10.48 -7.19 23.67
CA ILE A 271 9.98 -6.28 22.61
C ILE A 271 8.85 -6.94 21.80
N SER A 272 8.85 -8.28 21.75
CA SER A 272 7.83 -9.12 21.12
C SER A 272 6.42 -8.95 21.70
N ASP A 273 6.26 -8.45 22.92
CA ASP A 273 4.97 -8.33 23.58
C ASP A 273 4.29 -6.97 23.30
N LEU A 274 4.95 -6.12 22.51
CA LEU A 274 4.38 -4.85 22.07
C LEU A 274 3.36 -5.11 20.96
N PRO A 275 2.17 -4.47 21.02
CA PRO A 275 1.26 -4.43 19.88
C PRO A 275 1.95 -3.93 18.60
N GLU A 276 1.39 -4.24 17.44
CA GLU A 276 1.89 -3.72 16.16
C GLU A 276 1.88 -2.18 16.18
N GLY A 277 3.01 -1.57 15.81
CA GLY A 277 3.16 -0.12 15.77
C GLY A 277 4.61 0.35 15.75
N THR A 278 4.79 1.67 15.58
CA THR A 278 6.11 2.31 15.62
C THR A 278 6.45 2.76 17.03
N TYR A 279 7.62 2.36 17.53
CA TYR A 279 8.12 2.69 18.85
C TYR A 279 9.47 3.39 18.78
N LEU A 280 9.72 4.31 19.71
CA LEU A 280 11.03 4.91 19.89
C LEU A 280 11.73 4.22 21.06
N LEU A 281 12.96 3.75 20.84
CA LEU A 281 13.78 3.09 21.85
C LEU A 281 14.83 4.06 22.36
N LYS A 282 14.89 4.25 23.68
CA LYS A 282 15.99 4.94 24.34
C LYS A 282 16.84 3.92 25.08
N ILE A 283 18.10 3.82 24.69
CA ILE A 283 19.07 2.92 25.29
C ILE A 283 20.07 3.76 26.07
N THR A 284 20.16 3.54 27.37
CA THR A 284 21.12 4.22 28.24
C THR A 284 22.01 3.19 28.92
N ASN A 285 23.30 3.49 29.03
CA ASN A 285 24.18 2.74 29.91
C ASN A 285 23.66 2.90 31.35
N GLY A 286 23.49 1.80 32.08
CA GLY A 286 23.14 1.86 33.50
C GLY A 286 24.21 2.68 34.24
N GLN A 287 23.80 3.79 34.82
CA GLN A 287 24.56 4.45 35.87
C GLN A 287 24.33 3.62 37.13
N ASN A 288 25.40 3.26 37.84
CA ASN A 288 25.30 2.68 39.19
C ASN A 288 24.46 3.58 40.10
#